data_AF-A0A8J7QQH4-F1
#
_entry.id   AF-A0A8J7QQH4-F1
#
_cell.length_a   1.000
_cell.length_b   1.000
_cell.length_c   1.000
_cell.angle_alpha   90.00
_cell.angle_beta   90.00
_cell.angle_gamma   90.00
#
_symmetry.space_group_name_H-M   'P 1'
#
loop_
_entity.id
_entity.type
_entity.pdbx_description
1 polymer ?
#
loop_
_entity_poly.entity_id
_entity_poly.type
_entity_poly.pdbx_seq_one_letter_code
_entity_poly.pdbx_strand_id
1 'polypeptide(L)'
;MLHTLSNRIRHFFHIVSNIRPVVWIGLYVALTPVFALIYMWLPDSQFRIPDGAGTDFGSWLYYSIVTITTLGFGDYTPAHGWAQLVTAVEVMCGLILLGFFLNAVGSMKSEIDVESEIEKQRVVHFAAEREKLLKLTPSVLHNLNVFLAYCYAVTTPVAKRGDGEARYNPDFRFSDMTGLFKPSGLPFDRSRKPAVERLMKSAAQTSLVLDSLHLRVDITLWDDIVDDCFAFVANYQMFSSADTLSETPDAEARITKEIAAVNGSPEFKPDSEMYPIGELYYFIKDNAAIAAKLETALTKIATLPQG
;
A
#
# COMPACT_ATOMS: atom_id res chain seq x y z
N MET A 1 -18.09 30.66 24.50
CA MET A 1 -18.03 31.82 23.58
C MET A 1 -16.67 31.97 22.90
N LEU A 2 -15.55 31.89 23.61
CA LEU A 2 -14.19 31.97 23.02
C LEU A 2 -13.85 30.76 22.11
N HIS A 3 -14.21 29.55 22.53
CA HIS A 3 -13.95 28.32 21.74
C HIS A 3 -14.72 28.30 20.40
N THR A 4 -15.96 28.77 20.39
CA THR A 4 -16.79 28.88 19.19
C THR A 4 -16.28 29.93 18.21
N LEU A 5 -15.68 31.01 18.71
CA LEU A 5 -15.05 32.05 17.89
C LEU A 5 -13.76 31.53 17.24
N SER A 6 -12.93 30.82 18.01
CA SER A 6 -11.70 30.20 17.53
C SER A 6 -11.93 29.22 16.37
N ASN A 7 -12.95 28.36 16.49
CA ASN A 7 -13.29 27.41 15.42
C ASN A 7 -13.74 28.10 14.13
N ARG A 8 -14.53 29.19 14.25
CA ARG A 8 -14.95 29.98 13.07
C ARG A 8 -13.79 30.68 12.38
N ILE A 9 -12.86 31.24 13.16
CA ILE A 9 -11.66 31.89 12.62
C ILE A 9 -10.79 30.85 11.90
N ARG A 10 -10.54 29.70 12.51
CA ARG A 10 -9.75 28.62 11.89
C ARG A 10 -10.38 28.14 10.58
N HIS A 11 -11.69 27.93 10.57
CA HIS A 11 -12.43 27.54 9.38
C HIS A 11 -12.38 28.62 8.28
N PHE A 12 -12.50 29.90 8.65
CA PHE A 12 -12.36 31.01 7.70
C PHE A 12 -10.97 31.02 7.04
N PHE A 13 -9.89 30.94 7.83
CA PHE A 13 -8.53 30.91 7.30
C PHE A 13 -8.28 29.69 6.42
N HIS A 14 -8.85 28.53 6.75
CA HIS A 14 -8.76 27.32 5.93
C HIS A 14 -9.49 27.46 4.58
N ILE A 15 -10.67 28.10 4.56
CA ILE A 15 -11.37 28.38 3.30
C ILE A 15 -10.55 29.35 2.45
N VAL A 16 -10.04 30.42 3.07
CA VAL A 16 -9.27 31.47 2.40
C VAL A 16 -7.96 30.94 1.82
N SER A 17 -7.24 30.06 2.54
CA SER A 17 -6.00 29.45 2.06
C SER A 17 -6.22 28.46 0.91
N ASN A 18 -7.38 27.81 0.85
CA ASN A 18 -7.73 26.85 -0.22
C ASN A 18 -8.12 27.53 -1.55
N ILE A 19 -8.30 28.85 -1.57
CA ILE A 19 -8.54 29.61 -2.79
C ILE A 19 -7.20 29.78 -3.53
N ARG A 20 -7.20 29.52 -4.84
CA ARG A 20 -6.01 29.65 -5.69
C ARG A 20 -5.39 31.05 -5.56
N PRO A 21 -4.06 31.19 -5.34
CA PRO A 21 -3.40 32.49 -5.20
C PRO A 21 -3.65 33.45 -6.37
N VAL A 22 -3.85 32.90 -7.58
CA VAL A 22 -4.18 33.68 -8.78
C VAL A 22 -5.45 34.54 -8.59
N VAL A 23 -6.41 34.07 -7.80
CA VAL A 23 -7.64 34.83 -7.49
C VAL A 23 -7.31 36.03 -6.60
N TRP A 24 -6.50 35.84 -5.56
CA TRP A 24 -6.13 36.92 -4.63
C TRP A 24 -5.30 38.02 -5.31
N ILE A 25 -4.30 37.65 -6.12
CA ILE A 25 -3.52 38.64 -6.88
C ILE A 25 -4.36 39.29 -7.99
N GLY A 26 -5.29 38.55 -8.60
CA GLY A 26 -6.24 39.10 -9.57
C GLY A 26 -7.17 40.15 -8.94
N LEU A 27 -7.71 39.87 -7.75
CA LEU A 27 -8.50 40.84 -6.98
C LEU A 27 -7.68 42.06 -6.58
N TYR A 28 -6.43 41.87 -6.15
CA TYR A 28 -5.52 42.96 -5.80
C TYR A 28 -5.29 43.91 -6.99
N VAL A 29 -4.98 43.35 -8.17
CA VAL A 29 -4.78 44.13 -9.40
C VAL A 29 -6.08 44.77 -9.90
N ALA A 30 -7.22 44.09 -9.77
CA ALA A 30 -8.52 44.62 -10.17
C ALA A 30 -9.00 45.77 -9.27
N LEU A 31 -8.57 45.79 -8.01
CA LEU A 31 -8.92 46.84 -7.05
C LEU A 31 -8.26 48.18 -7.39
N THR A 32 -7.08 48.15 -8.00
CA THR A 32 -6.31 49.33 -8.40
C THR A 32 -7.08 50.29 -9.34
N PRO A 33 -7.61 49.87 -10.50
CA PRO A 33 -8.41 50.75 -11.34
C PRO A 33 -9.73 51.17 -10.67
N VAL A 34 -10.28 50.38 -9.74
CA VAL A 34 -11.47 50.75 -8.99
C VAL A 34 -11.19 51.94 -8.06
N PHE A 35 -10.09 51.92 -7.30
CA PHE A 35 -9.70 53.07 -6.48
C PHE A 35 -9.30 54.28 -7.32
N ALA A 36 -8.65 54.07 -8.46
CA ALA A 36 -8.38 55.16 -9.41
C ALA A 36 -9.66 55.89 -9.85
N LEU A 37 -10.74 55.15 -10.14
CA LEU A 37 -12.05 55.73 -10.46
C LEU A 37 -12.68 56.46 -9.27
N ILE A 38 -12.53 55.93 -8.05
CA ILE A 38 -13.01 56.58 -6.83
C ILE A 38 -12.27 57.92 -6.63
N TYR A 39 -10.94 57.95 -6.80
CA TYR A 39 -10.15 59.17 -6.69
C TYR A 39 -10.54 60.21 -7.74
N MET A 40 -10.78 59.78 -8.98
CA MET A 40 -11.26 60.67 -10.04
C MET A 40 -12.64 61.28 -9.75
N TRP A 41 -13.46 60.64 -8.90
CA TRP A 41 -14.76 61.17 -8.49
C TRP A 41 -14.67 62.13 -7.30
N LEU A 42 -13.55 62.15 -6.57
CA LEU A 42 -13.31 63.12 -5.51
C LEU A 42 -12.87 64.47 -6.11
N PRO A 43 -13.25 65.61 -5.51
CA PRO A 43 -12.75 66.91 -5.93
C PRO A 43 -11.23 67.00 -5.77
N ASP A 44 -10.55 67.57 -6.77
CA ASP A 44 -9.08 67.77 -6.78
C ASP A 44 -8.59 68.51 -5.53
N SER A 45 -9.41 69.39 -4.93
CA SER A 45 -9.09 70.11 -3.70
C SER A 45 -8.86 69.21 -2.48
N GLN A 46 -9.29 67.94 -2.53
CA GLN A 46 -9.03 66.97 -1.47
C GLN A 46 -7.56 66.50 -1.46
N PHE A 47 -6.83 66.70 -2.56
CA PHE A 47 -5.46 66.26 -2.75
C PHE A 47 -4.50 67.44 -2.88
N ARG A 48 -3.26 67.23 -2.45
CA ARG A 48 -2.12 68.06 -2.85
C ARG A 48 -1.52 67.42 -4.09
N ILE A 49 -1.64 68.10 -5.22
CA ILE A 49 -1.22 67.65 -6.54
C ILE A 49 0.02 68.46 -6.97
N PRO A 50 1.05 67.86 -7.58
CA PRO A 50 2.22 68.58 -8.05
C PRO A 50 1.91 69.61 -9.14
N ASP A 51 2.67 70.69 -9.20
CA ASP A 51 2.50 71.72 -10.24
C ASP A 51 2.73 71.13 -11.64
N GLY A 52 1.75 71.28 -12.54
CA GLY A 52 1.79 70.74 -13.90
C GLY A 52 1.41 69.27 -14.04
N ALA A 53 0.99 68.61 -12.95
CA ALA A 53 0.50 67.24 -12.99
C ALA A 53 -0.98 67.17 -13.46
N GLY A 54 -1.33 66.09 -14.16
CA GLY A 54 -2.69 65.86 -14.65
C GLY A 54 -3.61 65.26 -13.59
N THR A 55 -4.91 65.47 -13.71
CA THR A 55 -5.96 64.84 -12.88
C THR A 55 -6.80 63.86 -13.69
N ASP A 56 -6.24 63.35 -14.79
CA ASP A 56 -6.86 62.32 -15.61
C ASP A 56 -6.76 60.93 -14.96
N PHE A 57 -7.46 59.96 -15.53
CA PHE A 57 -7.48 58.58 -15.03
C PHE A 57 -6.08 57.97 -14.91
N GLY A 58 -5.14 58.31 -15.80
CA GLY A 58 -3.77 57.80 -15.75
C GLY A 58 -3.03 58.23 -14.49
N SER A 59 -3.15 59.50 -14.10
CA SER A 59 -2.60 60.04 -12.86
C SER A 59 -3.17 59.37 -11.61
N TRP A 60 -4.49 59.18 -11.55
CA TRP A 60 -5.14 58.53 -10.41
C TRP A 60 -4.88 57.02 -10.37
N LEU A 61 -4.71 56.38 -11.52
CA LEU A 61 -4.28 54.98 -11.60
C LEU A 61 -2.85 54.83 -11.10
N TYR A 62 -1.93 55.71 -11.49
CA TYR A 62 -0.59 55.76 -10.94
C TYR A 62 -0.61 55.93 -9.41
N TYR A 63 -1.38 56.89 -8.90
CA TYR A 63 -1.50 57.13 -7.47
C TYR A 63 -2.05 55.90 -6.73
N SER A 64 -3.08 55.24 -7.27
CA SER A 64 -3.63 54.00 -6.73
C SER A 64 -2.61 52.85 -6.74
N ILE A 65 -1.86 52.66 -7.83
CA ILE A 65 -0.78 51.66 -7.90
C ILE A 65 0.21 51.89 -6.76
N VAL A 66 0.75 53.10 -6.66
CA VAL A 66 1.77 53.46 -5.66
C VAL A 66 1.25 53.33 -4.23
N THR A 67 -0.04 53.61 -4.02
CA THR A 67 -0.71 53.51 -2.72
C THR A 67 -0.96 52.05 -2.32
N ILE A 68 -1.59 51.25 -3.18
CA ILE A 68 -1.93 49.85 -2.88
C ILE A 68 -0.68 48.96 -2.77
N THR A 69 0.40 49.30 -3.48
CA THR A 69 1.71 48.65 -3.35
C THR A 69 2.51 49.16 -2.16
N THR A 70 1.96 50.07 -1.36
CA THR A 70 2.62 50.67 -0.17
C THR A 70 3.93 51.41 -0.49
N LEU A 71 4.14 51.80 -1.75
CA LEU A 71 5.34 52.54 -2.17
C LEU A 71 5.29 53.98 -1.68
N GLY A 72 4.14 54.64 -1.86
CA GLY A 72 3.86 55.96 -1.30
C GLY A 72 4.87 57.06 -1.65
N PHE A 73 5.10 57.35 -2.94
CA PHE A 73 6.06 58.38 -3.37
C PHE A 73 5.75 59.81 -2.85
N GLY A 74 4.49 60.09 -2.49
CA GLY A 74 4.09 61.33 -1.83
C GLY A 74 3.98 62.56 -2.75
N ASP A 75 4.03 62.35 -4.06
CA ASP A 75 3.79 63.34 -5.09
C ASP A 75 2.31 63.74 -5.12
N TYR A 76 1.39 62.78 -5.20
CA TYR A 76 -0.02 62.96 -4.89
C TYR A 76 -0.25 62.64 -3.41
N THR A 77 -0.79 63.59 -2.65
CA THR A 77 -1.00 63.42 -1.20
C THR A 77 -2.45 63.71 -0.81
N PRO A 78 -3.12 62.84 -0.03
CA PRO A 78 -4.46 63.12 0.47
C PRO A 78 -4.38 64.18 1.58
N ALA A 79 -4.89 65.39 1.31
CA ALA A 79 -4.77 66.53 2.19
C ALA A 79 -5.99 66.69 3.13
N HIS A 80 -7.13 66.11 2.76
CA HIS A 80 -8.41 66.31 3.43
C HIS A 80 -9.09 64.97 3.78
N GLY A 81 -10.00 65.00 4.75
CA GLY A 81 -10.50 63.81 5.43
C GLY A 81 -11.11 62.72 4.54
N TRP A 82 -11.80 63.08 3.44
CA TRP A 82 -12.38 62.09 2.53
C TRP A 82 -11.32 61.36 1.72
N ALA A 83 -10.35 62.09 1.16
CA ALA A 83 -9.21 61.49 0.46
C ALA A 83 -8.40 60.59 1.41
N GLN A 84 -8.12 61.06 2.62
CA GLN A 84 -7.40 60.29 3.63
C GLN A 84 -8.12 58.99 4.00
N LEU A 85 -9.45 59.02 4.15
CA LEU A 85 -10.25 57.84 4.43
C LEU A 85 -10.19 56.83 3.28
N VAL A 86 -10.37 57.27 2.03
CA VAL A 86 -10.32 56.39 0.85
C VAL A 86 -8.93 55.75 0.73
N THR A 87 -7.86 56.54 0.85
CA THR A 87 -6.48 56.05 0.84
C THR A 87 -6.20 55.05 1.96
N ALA A 88 -6.71 55.30 3.17
CA ALA A 88 -6.57 54.35 4.27
C ALA A 88 -7.28 53.03 3.99
N VAL A 89 -8.49 53.07 3.41
CA VAL A 89 -9.23 51.87 3.01
C VAL A 89 -8.50 51.12 1.91
N GLU A 90 -7.97 51.80 0.90
CA GLU A 90 -7.18 51.19 -0.18
C GLU A 90 -5.98 50.42 0.37
N VAL A 91 -5.18 51.06 1.25
CA VAL A 91 -4.01 50.44 1.86
C VAL A 91 -4.42 49.21 2.69
N MET A 92 -5.49 49.32 3.48
CA MET A 92 -5.99 48.19 4.28
C MET A 92 -6.44 47.02 3.40
N CYS A 93 -7.20 47.28 2.33
CA CYS A 93 -7.62 46.26 1.39
C CYS A 93 -6.42 45.62 0.67
N GLY A 94 -5.46 46.43 0.21
CA GLY A 94 -4.23 45.95 -0.42
C GLY A 94 -3.43 45.01 0.48
N LEU A 95 -3.20 45.42 1.72
CA LEU A 95 -2.48 44.61 2.71
C LEU A 95 -3.20 43.29 3.04
N ILE A 96 -4.54 43.31 3.19
CA ILE A 96 -5.33 42.10 3.47
C ILE A 96 -5.26 41.13 2.28
N LEU A 97 -5.46 41.62 1.06
CA LEU A 97 -5.41 40.78 -0.14
C LEU A 97 -4.01 40.21 -0.38
N LEU A 98 -2.96 41.00 -0.18
CA LEU A 98 -1.59 40.54 -0.27
C LEU A 98 -1.26 39.50 0.82
N GLY A 99 -1.74 39.70 2.04
CA GLY A 99 -1.61 38.72 3.13
C GLY A 99 -2.30 37.39 2.81
N PHE A 100 -3.52 37.43 2.25
CA PHE A 100 -4.22 36.22 1.80
C PHE A 100 -3.53 35.54 0.62
N PHE A 101 -2.99 36.31 -0.33
CA PHE A 101 -2.16 35.77 -1.40
C PHE A 101 -0.96 35.00 -0.86
N LEU A 102 -0.18 35.59 0.06
CA LEU A 102 0.99 34.95 0.66
C LEU A 102 0.61 33.69 1.45
N ASN A 103 -0.50 33.73 2.18
CA ASN A 103 -1.02 32.55 2.90
C ASN A 103 -1.39 31.41 1.93
N ALA A 104 -2.12 31.71 0.86
CA ALA A 104 -2.49 30.73 -0.14
C ALA A 104 -1.26 30.12 -0.85
N VAL A 105 -0.24 30.93 -1.18
CA VAL A 105 1.03 30.43 -1.74
C VAL A 105 1.75 29.51 -0.75
N GLY A 106 1.81 29.88 0.52
CA GLY A 106 2.40 29.05 1.57
C GLY A 106 1.70 27.71 1.72
N SER A 107 0.35 27.70 1.71
CA SER A 107 -0.47 26.48 1.80
C SER A 107 -0.22 25.53 0.63
N MET A 108 -0.25 26.03 -0.61
CA MET A 108 0.01 25.20 -1.80
C MET A 108 1.40 24.57 -1.78
N LYS A 109 2.43 25.33 -1.36
CA LYS A 109 3.78 24.78 -1.27
C LYS A 109 3.85 23.68 -0.22
N SER A 110 3.22 23.87 0.94
CA SER A 110 3.14 22.85 1.98
C SER A 110 2.43 21.58 1.50
N GLU A 111 1.34 21.70 0.74
CA GLU A 111 0.63 20.55 0.18
C GLU A 111 1.52 19.76 -0.80
N ILE A 112 2.21 20.45 -1.71
CA ILE A 112 3.15 19.84 -2.67
C ILE A 112 4.32 19.16 -1.95
N ASP A 113 4.92 19.84 -0.97
CA ASP A 113 6.05 19.30 -0.20
C ASP A 113 5.61 18.03 0.56
N VAL A 114 4.42 18.06 1.21
CA VAL A 114 3.84 16.91 1.92
C VAL A 114 3.56 15.73 0.98
N GLU A 115 2.94 15.97 -0.18
CA GLU A 115 2.69 14.90 -1.16
C GLU A 115 4.00 14.24 -1.62
N SER A 116 5.04 15.05 -1.88
CA SER A 116 6.36 14.54 -2.26
C SER A 116 7.04 13.76 -1.13
N GLU A 117 6.84 14.17 0.13
CA GLU A 117 7.36 13.46 1.30
C GLU A 117 6.63 12.15 1.54
N ILE A 118 5.31 12.10 1.37
CA ILE A 118 4.51 10.87 1.46
C ILE A 118 4.96 9.86 0.41
N GLU A 119 5.14 10.29 -0.85
CA GLU A 119 5.60 9.39 -1.90
C GLU A 119 7.01 8.85 -1.62
N LYS A 120 7.93 9.72 -1.15
CA LYS A 120 9.26 9.28 -0.69
C LYS A 120 9.18 8.29 0.45
N GLN A 121 8.34 8.56 1.45
CA GLN A 121 8.12 7.64 2.58
C GLN A 121 7.57 6.30 2.10
N ARG A 122 6.66 6.29 1.12
CA ARG A 122 6.12 5.05 0.53
C ARG A 122 7.20 4.24 -0.18
N VAL A 123 8.06 4.89 -0.98
CA VAL A 123 9.18 4.22 -1.66
C VAL A 123 10.18 3.66 -0.65
N VAL A 124 10.54 4.45 0.37
CA VAL A 124 11.44 4.01 1.45
C VAL A 124 10.84 2.86 2.25
N HIS A 125 9.54 2.93 2.57
CA HIS A 125 8.82 1.86 3.25
C HIS A 125 8.84 0.57 2.44
N PHE A 126 8.48 0.63 1.15
CA PHE A 126 8.53 -0.52 0.27
C PHE A 126 9.93 -1.13 0.16
N ALA A 127 10.96 -0.29 0.03
CA ALA A 127 12.35 -0.76 -0.03
C ALA A 127 12.79 -1.45 1.27
N ALA A 128 12.43 -0.88 2.43
CA ALA A 128 12.74 -1.45 3.74
C ALA A 128 12.05 -2.81 3.96
N GLU A 129 10.77 -2.92 3.63
CA GLU A 129 10.02 -4.18 3.75
C GLU A 129 10.53 -5.23 2.75
N ARG A 130 10.88 -4.83 1.52
CA ARG A 130 11.51 -5.72 0.54
C ARG A 130 12.82 -6.27 1.08
N GLU A 131 13.67 -5.45 1.68
CA GLU A 131 14.94 -5.89 2.26
C GLU A 131 14.73 -6.93 3.38
N LYS A 132 13.73 -6.71 4.26
CA LYS A 132 13.37 -7.68 5.29
C LYS A 132 12.87 -8.99 4.68
N LEU A 133 12.04 -8.93 3.65
CA LEU A 133 11.53 -10.11 2.94
C LEU A 133 12.68 -10.92 2.33
N LEU A 134 13.64 -10.25 1.68
CA LEU A 134 14.81 -10.91 1.09
C LEU A 134 15.67 -11.64 2.12
N LYS A 135 15.81 -11.10 3.33
CA LYS A 135 16.55 -11.76 4.42
C LYS A 135 15.85 -13.05 4.90
N LEU A 136 14.52 -13.10 4.84
CA LEU A 136 13.72 -14.26 5.26
C LEU A 136 13.52 -15.29 4.14
N THR A 137 13.59 -14.84 2.88
CA THR A 137 13.30 -15.64 1.68
C THR A 137 14.03 -17.00 1.66
N PRO A 138 15.34 -17.12 1.97
CA PRO A 138 16.02 -18.43 1.96
C PRO A 138 15.40 -19.45 2.93
N SER A 139 14.98 -19.00 4.12
CA SER A 139 14.35 -19.85 5.11
C SER A 139 12.95 -20.30 4.66
N VAL A 140 12.17 -19.37 4.11
CA VAL A 140 10.82 -19.66 3.60
C VAL A 140 10.89 -20.64 2.42
N LEU A 141 11.74 -20.36 1.42
CA LEU A 141 11.96 -21.23 0.27
C LEU A 141 12.42 -22.63 0.68
N HIS A 142 13.31 -22.74 1.68
CA HIS A 142 13.72 -24.05 2.18
C HIS A 142 12.53 -24.87 2.69
N ASN A 143 11.65 -24.28 3.50
CA ASN A 143 10.49 -24.98 4.04
C ASN A 143 9.48 -25.36 2.95
N LEU A 144 9.19 -24.45 2.02
CA LEU A 144 8.34 -24.73 0.86
C LEU A 144 8.88 -25.90 0.02
N ASN A 145 10.19 -25.90 -0.27
CA ASN A 145 10.82 -26.93 -1.10
C ASN A 145 10.88 -28.29 -0.39
N VAL A 146 11.12 -28.30 0.93
CA VAL A 146 11.04 -29.52 1.73
C VAL A 146 9.61 -30.08 1.74
N PHE A 147 8.61 -29.21 1.90
CA PHE A 147 7.19 -29.59 1.81
C PHE A 147 6.85 -30.19 0.44
N LEU A 148 7.21 -29.52 -0.66
CA LEU A 148 6.99 -30.00 -2.02
C LEU A 148 7.70 -31.34 -2.30
N ALA A 149 8.91 -31.54 -1.76
CA ALA A 149 9.63 -32.80 -1.88
C ALA A 149 8.92 -33.94 -1.12
N TYR A 150 8.32 -33.67 0.04
CA TYR A 150 7.47 -34.66 0.72
C TYR A 150 6.16 -34.91 -0.01
N CYS A 151 5.55 -33.89 -0.64
CA CYS A 151 4.41 -34.09 -1.53
C CYS A 151 4.79 -35.05 -2.65
N TYR A 152 5.92 -34.82 -3.32
CA TYR A 152 6.46 -35.75 -4.33
C TYR A 152 6.64 -37.17 -3.78
N ALA A 153 7.18 -37.33 -2.58
CA ALA A 153 7.38 -38.64 -1.98
C ALA A 153 6.04 -39.38 -1.72
N VAL A 154 5.00 -38.67 -1.29
CA VAL A 154 3.68 -39.27 -1.06
C VAL A 154 2.94 -39.55 -2.36
N THR A 155 3.07 -38.67 -3.36
CA THR A 155 2.28 -38.72 -4.60
C THR A 155 2.96 -39.41 -5.78
N THR A 156 4.20 -39.87 -5.62
CA THR A 156 4.96 -40.53 -6.69
C THR A 156 5.39 -41.93 -6.26
N PRO A 157 4.84 -43.01 -6.87
CA PRO A 157 5.23 -44.38 -6.60
C PRO A 157 6.72 -44.58 -6.82
N VAL A 158 7.37 -45.38 -5.97
CA VAL A 158 8.82 -45.64 -6.01
C VAL A 158 9.29 -46.07 -7.40
N ALA A 159 8.50 -46.88 -8.12
CA ALA A 159 8.82 -47.34 -9.47
C ALA A 159 8.84 -46.22 -10.54
N LYS A 160 8.17 -45.09 -10.28
CA LYS A 160 8.11 -43.93 -11.18
C LYS A 160 9.11 -42.83 -10.80
N ARG A 161 9.88 -43.00 -9.72
CA ARG A 161 10.87 -42.01 -9.29
C ARG A 161 12.13 -42.17 -10.12
N GLY A 162 12.54 -41.10 -10.81
CA GLY A 162 13.79 -41.05 -11.56
C GLY A 162 14.97 -40.58 -10.69
N ASP A 163 16.18 -40.59 -11.28
CA ASP A 163 17.42 -40.12 -10.65
C ASP A 163 17.53 -38.58 -10.57
N GLY A 164 16.55 -37.84 -11.12
CA GLY A 164 16.52 -36.38 -11.14
C GLY A 164 16.04 -35.75 -9.82
N GLU A 165 15.92 -34.42 -9.82
CA GLU A 165 15.38 -33.69 -8.66
C GLU A 165 13.94 -34.10 -8.34
N ALA A 166 13.67 -34.28 -7.05
CA ALA A 166 12.37 -34.65 -6.51
C ALA A 166 11.36 -33.48 -6.65
N ARG A 167 10.76 -33.35 -7.83
CA ARG A 167 9.80 -32.28 -8.14
C ARG A 167 8.37 -32.77 -8.06
N TYR A 168 7.55 -32.06 -7.30
CA TYR A 168 6.10 -32.34 -7.21
C TYR A 168 5.43 -32.31 -8.59
N ASN A 169 4.58 -33.31 -8.85
CA ASN A 169 3.76 -33.39 -10.05
C ASN A 169 2.30 -33.01 -9.72
N PRO A 170 1.79 -31.87 -10.23
CA PRO A 170 0.41 -31.44 -10.01
C PRO A 170 -0.63 -32.42 -10.55
N ASP A 171 -0.31 -33.24 -11.55
CA ASP A 171 -1.25 -34.13 -12.25
C ASP A 171 -1.35 -35.53 -11.64
N PHE A 172 -0.82 -35.73 -10.42
CA PHE A 172 -0.87 -37.02 -9.75
C PHE A 172 -2.32 -37.51 -9.52
N ARG A 173 -2.52 -38.83 -9.59
CA ARG A 173 -3.80 -39.49 -9.34
C ARG A 173 -3.86 -40.04 -7.92
N PHE A 174 -5.06 -40.30 -7.41
CA PHE A 174 -5.24 -40.93 -6.10
C PHE A 174 -4.49 -42.27 -6.01
N SER A 175 -4.53 -43.07 -7.08
CA SER A 175 -3.80 -44.34 -7.20
C SER A 175 -2.28 -44.22 -7.09
N ASP A 176 -1.71 -43.03 -7.25
CA ASP A 176 -0.27 -42.81 -7.12
C ASP A 176 0.17 -42.75 -5.63
N MET A 177 -0.77 -42.58 -4.68
CA MET A 177 -0.49 -42.47 -3.25
C MET A 177 -0.31 -43.81 -2.52
N THR A 178 -0.24 -44.94 -3.24
CA THR A 178 -0.06 -46.29 -2.66
C THR A 178 1.15 -46.46 -1.73
N GLY A 179 2.14 -45.57 -1.82
CA GLY A 179 3.37 -45.61 -1.03
C GLY A 179 3.35 -44.73 0.21
N LEU A 180 2.22 -44.11 0.58
CA LEU A 180 2.20 -43.04 1.58
C LEU A 180 2.74 -43.46 2.97
N PHE A 181 2.54 -44.73 3.36
CA PHE A 181 3.02 -45.28 4.63
C PHE A 181 4.46 -45.80 4.58
N LYS A 182 5.05 -45.88 3.39
CA LYS A 182 6.44 -46.31 3.22
C LYS A 182 7.40 -45.16 3.56
N PRO A 183 8.67 -45.46 3.87
CA PRO A 183 9.69 -44.43 4.04
C PRO A 183 9.77 -43.51 2.83
N SER A 184 9.97 -42.22 3.07
CA SER A 184 9.97 -41.17 2.02
C SER A 184 10.98 -41.43 0.90
N GLY A 185 12.13 -42.03 1.21
CA GLY A 185 13.19 -42.30 0.24
C GLY A 185 13.89 -41.03 -0.28
N LEU A 186 13.66 -39.88 0.35
CA LEU A 186 14.31 -38.62 0.01
C LEU A 186 15.73 -38.58 0.59
N PRO A 187 16.74 -38.03 -0.13
CA PRO A 187 18.14 -38.06 0.32
C PRO A 187 18.39 -37.37 1.68
N PHE A 188 17.59 -36.34 1.99
CA PHE A 188 17.70 -35.57 3.23
C PHE A 188 16.91 -36.19 4.40
N ASP A 189 16.06 -37.19 4.16
CA ASP A 189 15.24 -37.80 5.20
C ASP A 189 15.80 -39.16 5.66
N ARG A 190 16.37 -39.17 6.86
CA ARG A 190 16.98 -40.36 7.49
C ARG A 190 16.08 -41.04 8.52
N SER A 191 14.86 -40.55 8.72
CA SER A 191 14.00 -40.95 9.85
C SER A 191 13.47 -42.39 9.76
N ARG A 192 13.46 -43.00 8.56
CA ARG A 192 12.78 -44.27 8.24
C ARG A 192 11.28 -44.29 8.58
N LYS A 193 10.70 -43.12 8.89
CA LYS A 193 9.28 -42.95 9.19
C LYS A 193 8.44 -42.90 7.91
N PRO A 194 7.13 -43.18 7.99
CA PRO A 194 6.20 -43.01 6.88
C PRO A 194 6.32 -41.64 6.19
N ALA A 195 6.26 -41.62 4.86
CA ALA A 195 6.33 -40.39 4.07
C ALA A 195 5.22 -39.40 4.46
N VAL A 196 4.02 -39.91 4.73
CA VAL A 196 2.86 -39.10 5.16
C VAL A 196 3.10 -38.41 6.50
N GLU A 197 3.68 -39.09 7.48
CA GLU A 197 3.98 -38.50 8.80
C GLU A 197 4.97 -37.33 8.64
N ARG A 198 5.96 -37.51 7.76
CA ARG A 198 6.98 -36.50 7.49
C ARG A 198 6.43 -35.34 6.68
N LEU A 199 5.51 -35.60 5.75
CA LEU A 199 4.75 -34.57 5.05
C LEU A 199 3.94 -33.71 6.03
N MET A 200 3.17 -34.33 6.93
CA MET A 200 2.38 -33.59 7.93
C MET A 200 3.26 -32.74 8.83
N LYS A 201 4.39 -33.29 9.31
CA LYS A 201 5.36 -32.50 10.08
C LYS A 201 5.93 -31.31 9.29
N SER A 202 6.25 -31.53 8.01
CA SER A 202 6.74 -30.46 7.13
C SER A 202 5.66 -29.41 6.86
N ALA A 203 4.39 -29.82 6.69
CA ALA A 203 3.26 -28.92 6.49
C ALA A 203 3.03 -28.04 7.73
N ALA A 204 3.09 -28.62 8.93
CA ALA A 204 3.01 -27.89 10.20
C ALA A 204 4.10 -26.81 10.32
N GLN A 205 5.35 -27.19 10.03
CA GLN A 205 6.49 -26.27 10.06
C GLN A 205 6.34 -25.15 9.01
N THR A 206 5.89 -25.50 7.80
CA THR A 206 5.67 -24.53 6.73
C THR A 206 4.55 -23.55 7.11
N SER A 207 3.43 -24.05 7.67
CA SER A 207 2.34 -23.21 8.16
C SER A 207 2.82 -22.21 9.21
N LEU A 208 3.66 -22.63 10.16
CA LEU A 208 4.21 -21.73 11.18
C LEU A 208 5.15 -20.67 10.58
N VAL A 209 5.97 -21.05 9.60
CA VAL A 209 6.88 -20.12 8.94
C VAL A 209 6.10 -19.08 8.14
N LEU A 210 5.08 -19.49 7.39
CA LEU A 210 4.21 -18.60 6.61
C LEU A 210 3.40 -17.68 7.53
N ASP A 211 2.81 -18.20 8.60
CA ASP A 211 2.08 -17.40 9.60
C ASP A 211 3.01 -16.36 10.27
N SER A 212 4.24 -16.76 10.59
CA SER A 212 5.23 -15.85 11.18
C SER A 212 5.76 -14.78 10.21
N LEU A 213 5.57 -14.94 8.90
CA LEU A 213 6.06 -14.01 7.89
C LEU A 213 5.36 -12.65 8.03
N HIS A 214 4.05 -12.66 8.29
CA HIS A 214 3.23 -11.45 8.42
C HIS A 214 3.60 -10.62 9.67
N LEU A 215 4.19 -11.28 10.69
CA LEU A 215 4.65 -10.61 11.90
C LEU A 215 6.00 -9.89 11.71
N ARG A 216 6.77 -10.27 10.69
CA ARG A 216 8.15 -9.79 10.48
C ARG A 216 8.28 -8.80 9.33
N VAL A 217 7.37 -8.89 8.37
CA VAL A 217 7.35 -8.07 7.15
C VAL A 217 5.91 -7.65 6.91
N ASP A 218 5.71 -6.38 6.54
CA ASP A 218 4.44 -5.95 5.99
C ASP A 218 4.27 -6.51 4.58
N ILE A 219 3.76 -7.73 4.52
CA ILE A 219 3.55 -8.41 3.25
C ILE A 219 2.31 -7.91 2.49
N THR A 220 1.51 -6.99 3.06
CA THR A 220 0.35 -6.38 2.37
C THR A 220 0.75 -5.58 1.13
N LEU A 221 2.05 -5.33 0.97
CA LEU A 221 2.64 -4.78 -0.25
C LEU A 221 2.65 -5.77 -1.43
N TRP A 222 2.39 -7.07 -1.18
CA TRP A 222 2.34 -8.14 -2.17
C TRP A 222 1.08 -9.00 -1.96
N ASP A 223 -0.05 -8.54 -2.50
CA ASP A 223 -1.37 -9.20 -2.37
C ASP A 223 -1.32 -10.71 -2.67
N ASP A 224 -0.65 -11.10 -3.76
CA ASP A 224 -0.52 -12.51 -4.15
C ASP A 224 0.12 -13.39 -3.05
N ILE A 225 1.12 -12.87 -2.32
CA ILE A 225 1.82 -13.60 -1.26
C ILE A 225 0.94 -13.70 -0.01
N VAL A 226 0.21 -12.62 0.31
CA VAL A 226 -0.71 -12.58 1.45
C VAL A 226 -1.76 -13.66 1.33
N ASP A 227 -2.45 -13.69 0.19
CA ASP A 227 -3.55 -14.61 -0.07
C ASP A 227 -3.06 -16.06 -0.07
N ASP A 228 -1.93 -16.35 -0.72
CA ASP A 228 -1.36 -17.69 -0.77
C ASP A 228 -0.86 -18.16 0.63
N CYS A 229 -0.22 -17.28 1.41
CA CYS A 229 0.19 -17.60 2.80
C CYS A 229 -1.02 -17.95 3.67
N PHE A 230 -2.07 -17.11 3.64
CA PHE A 230 -3.30 -17.36 4.40
C PHE A 230 -4.01 -18.63 3.94
N ALA A 231 -4.10 -18.87 2.63
CA ALA A 231 -4.72 -20.07 2.10
C ALA A 231 -3.98 -21.34 2.56
N PHE A 232 -2.64 -21.34 2.52
CA PHE A 232 -1.86 -22.47 3.01
C PHE A 232 -2.13 -22.75 4.50
N VAL A 233 -2.07 -21.71 5.33
CA VAL A 233 -2.27 -21.80 6.77
C VAL A 233 -3.70 -22.26 7.10
N ALA A 234 -4.70 -21.68 6.44
CA ALA A 234 -6.10 -22.05 6.62
C ALA A 234 -6.35 -23.52 6.26
N ASN A 235 -5.84 -23.97 5.11
CA ASN A 235 -5.99 -25.36 4.68
C ASN A 235 -5.32 -26.34 5.67
N TYR A 236 -4.15 -25.99 6.22
CA TYR A 236 -3.50 -26.80 7.25
C TYR A 236 -4.29 -26.83 8.57
N GLN A 237 -4.86 -25.71 8.99
CA GLN A 237 -5.67 -25.63 10.21
C GLN A 237 -7.02 -26.36 10.08
N MET A 238 -7.59 -26.40 8.87
CA MET A 238 -8.83 -27.13 8.58
C MET A 238 -8.62 -28.63 8.38
N PHE A 239 -7.38 -29.08 8.18
CA PHE A 239 -7.07 -30.48 7.95
C PHE A 239 -7.27 -31.33 9.21
N SER A 240 -8.26 -32.21 9.17
CA SER A 240 -8.74 -32.94 10.36
C SER A 240 -8.00 -34.25 10.62
N SER A 241 -7.43 -34.88 9.59
CA SER A 241 -6.87 -36.23 9.69
C SER A 241 -5.36 -36.30 9.98
N ALA A 242 -4.73 -35.21 10.43
CA ALA A 242 -3.29 -35.16 10.69
C ALA A 242 -2.83 -36.24 11.68
N ASP A 243 -3.52 -36.37 12.81
CA ASP A 243 -3.17 -37.32 13.86
C ASP A 243 -3.39 -38.77 13.38
N THR A 244 -4.50 -39.03 12.68
CA THR A 244 -4.83 -40.37 12.15
C THR A 244 -3.80 -40.85 11.14
N LEU A 245 -3.28 -39.96 10.29
CA LEU A 245 -2.27 -40.30 9.29
C LEU A 245 -0.85 -40.42 9.87
N SER A 246 -0.64 -40.00 11.13
CA SER A 246 0.67 -40.12 11.78
C SER A 246 0.97 -41.55 12.25
N GLU A 247 -0.06 -42.38 12.42
CA GLU A 247 0.05 -43.78 12.82
C GLU A 247 0.07 -44.70 11.59
N THR A 248 0.93 -45.73 11.61
CA THR A 248 0.92 -46.74 10.55
C THR A 248 -0.20 -47.73 10.82
N PRO A 249 -1.21 -47.86 9.94
CA PRO A 249 -2.35 -48.72 10.19
C PRO A 249 -1.94 -50.20 10.11
N ASP A 250 -2.47 -51.02 11.03
CA ASP A 250 -2.26 -52.49 11.02
C ASP A 250 -2.69 -53.14 9.70
N ALA A 251 -3.61 -52.49 8.97
CA ALA A 251 -4.15 -52.92 7.68
C ALA A 251 -3.51 -52.22 6.46
N GLU A 252 -2.25 -51.78 6.53
CA GLU A 252 -1.53 -51.08 5.44
C GLU A 252 -1.70 -51.76 4.07
N ALA A 253 -1.58 -53.09 4.02
CA ALA A 253 -1.69 -53.85 2.77
C ALA A 253 -3.11 -53.84 2.16
N ARG A 254 -4.16 -53.74 2.99
CA ARG A 254 -5.55 -53.62 2.54
C ARG A 254 -5.79 -52.22 1.97
N ILE A 255 -5.41 -51.20 2.73
CA ILE A 255 -5.54 -49.78 2.34
C ILE A 255 -4.80 -49.51 1.03
N THR A 256 -3.58 -50.04 0.88
CA THR A 256 -2.79 -49.90 -0.36
C THR A 256 -3.53 -50.47 -1.58
N LYS A 257 -4.22 -51.61 -1.43
CA LYS A 257 -5.02 -52.21 -2.51
C LYS A 257 -6.25 -51.37 -2.83
N GLU A 258 -6.91 -50.80 -1.83
CA GLU A 258 -8.06 -49.93 -2.02
C GLU A 258 -7.68 -48.63 -2.73
N ILE A 259 -6.56 -48.00 -2.35
CA ILE A 259 -6.01 -46.82 -3.06
C ILE A 259 -5.79 -47.13 -4.54
N ALA A 260 -5.18 -48.28 -4.84
CA ALA A 260 -4.89 -48.69 -6.21
C ALA A 260 -6.16 -48.98 -7.04
N ALA A 261 -7.28 -49.31 -6.40
CA ALA A 261 -8.55 -49.64 -7.06
C ALA A 261 -9.41 -48.40 -7.39
N VAL A 262 -9.17 -47.27 -6.72
CA VAL A 262 -9.93 -46.03 -6.93
C VAL A 262 -9.46 -45.34 -8.22
N ASN A 263 -10.39 -45.23 -9.17
CA ASN A 263 -10.19 -44.49 -10.42
C ASN A 263 -10.91 -43.14 -10.35
N GLY A 264 -10.17 -42.05 -10.52
CA GLY A 264 -10.73 -40.70 -10.52
C GLY A 264 -10.58 -39.98 -9.17
N SER A 265 -11.46 -39.01 -8.92
CA SER A 265 -11.47 -38.19 -7.71
C SER A 265 -12.02 -38.99 -6.52
N PRO A 266 -11.33 -39.00 -5.36
CA PRO A 266 -11.82 -39.71 -4.18
C PRO A 266 -13.00 -38.96 -3.56
N GLU A 267 -14.10 -39.67 -3.33
CA GLU A 267 -15.22 -39.20 -2.49
C GLU A 267 -15.51 -40.27 -1.44
N PHE A 268 -15.18 -39.95 -0.18
CA PHE A 268 -15.40 -40.85 0.95
C PHE A 268 -16.29 -40.15 1.99
N LYS A 269 -17.17 -40.92 2.63
CA LYS A 269 -17.92 -40.44 3.78
C LYS A 269 -16.97 -40.23 4.97
N PRO A 270 -17.23 -39.28 5.88
CA PRO A 270 -16.39 -39.03 7.06
C PRO A 270 -16.11 -40.27 7.92
N ASP A 271 -17.06 -41.20 8.00
CA ASP A 271 -16.92 -42.45 8.79
C ASP A 271 -16.10 -43.54 8.08
N SER A 272 -15.61 -43.29 6.86
CA SER A 272 -14.83 -44.24 6.08
C SER A 272 -13.37 -44.27 6.55
N GLU A 273 -12.78 -45.48 6.68
CA GLU A 273 -11.34 -45.63 6.93
C GLU A 273 -10.47 -44.96 5.83
N MET A 274 -11.03 -44.77 4.64
CA MET A 274 -10.35 -44.12 3.51
C MET A 274 -10.48 -42.59 3.50
N TYR A 275 -11.34 -42.01 4.36
CA TYR A 275 -11.56 -40.57 4.43
C TYR A 275 -10.28 -39.78 4.69
N PRO A 276 -9.42 -40.14 5.67
CA PRO A 276 -8.14 -39.47 5.88
C PRO A 276 -7.25 -39.35 4.65
N ILE A 277 -7.23 -40.39 3.82
CA ILE A 277 -6.39 -40.46 2.63
C ILE A 277 -7.00 -39.64 1.49
N GLY A 278 -8.34 -39.62 1.39
CA GLY A 278 -9.07 -38.73 0.49
C GLY A 278 -8.89 -37.25 0.85
N GLU A 279 -8.99 -36.90 2.13
CA GLU A 279 -8.73 -35.54 2.62
C GLU A 279 -7.27 -35.14 2.30
N LEU A 280 -6.31 -36.04 2.55
CA LEU A 280 -4.90 -35.83 2.22
C LEU A 280 -4.67 -35.57 0.72
N TYR A 281 -5.41 -36.26 -0.15
CA TYR A 281 -5.32 -36.07 -1.60
C TYR A 281 -5.65 -34.61 -2.00
N TYR A 282 -6.78 -34.09 -1.52
CA TYR A 282 -7.18 -32.70 -1.80
C TYR A 282 -6.27 -31.70 -1.10
N PHE A 283 -5.88 -31.96 0.15
CA PHE A 283 -4.91 -31.15 0.87
C PHE A 283 -3.60 -30.99 0.08
N ILE A 284 -3.05 -32.08 -0.47
CA ILE A 284 -1.82 -32.02 -1.28
C ILE A 284 -2.08 -31.26 -2.59
N LYS A 285 -3.21 -31.47 -3.28
CA LYS A 285 -3.55 -30.75 -4.53
C LYS A 285 -3.55 -29.24 -4.30
N ASP A 286 -4.18 -28.78 -3.23
CA ASP A 286 -4.34 -27.36 -2.96
C ASP A 286 -3.04 -26.75 -2.41
N ASN A 287 -2.49 -27.32 -1.33
CA ASN A 287 -1.34 -26.74 -0.65
C ASN A 287 -0.04 -26.86 -1.44
N ALA A 288 0.14 -27.90 -2.26
CA ALA A 288 1.32 -27.98 -3.12
C ALA A 288 1.25 -26.97 -4.28
N ALA A 289 0.06 -26.70 -4.82
CA ALA A 289 -0.13 -25.64 -5.81
C ALA A 289 0.17 -24.26 -5.21
N ILE A 290 -0.35 -23.98 -4.01
CA ILE A 290 -0.07 -22.75 -3.27
C ILE A 290 1.44 -22.62 -2.95
N ALA A 291 2.08 -23.68 -2.45
CA ALA A 291 3.50 -23.68 -2.14
C ALA A 291 4.37 -23.39 -3.38
N ALA A 292 4.04 -23.96 -4.54
CA ALA A 292 4.74 -23.71 -5.80
C ALA A 292 4.55 -22.26 -6.31
N LYS A 293 3.36 -21.68 -6.11
CA LYS A 293 3.11 -20.25 -6.41
C LYS A 293 3.94 -19.35 -5.51
N LEU A 294 3.95 -19.60 -4.20
CA LEU A 294 4.76 -18.86 -3.22
C LEU A 294 6.25 -18.95 -3.55
N GLU A 295 6.75 -20.15 -3.88
CA GLU A 295 8.13 -20.34 -4.32
C GLU A 295 8.46 -19.42 -5.50
N THR A 296 7.62 -19.44 -6.53
CA THR A 296 7.80 -18.63 -7.75
C THR A 296 7.73 -17.13 -7.45
N ALA A 297 6.77 -16.69 -6.64
CA ALA A 297 6.59 -15.28 -6.28
C ALA A 297 7.78 -14.74 -5.47
N LEU A 298 8.24 -15.49 -4.47
CA LEU A 298 9.40 -15.12 -3.65
C LEU A 298 10.70 -15.11 -4.45
N THR A 299 10.92 -16.09 -5.33
CA THR A 299 12.09 -16.11 -6.23
C THR A 299 12.06 -14.93 -7.21
N LYS A 300 10.89 -14.55 -7.72
CA LYS A 300 10.74 -13.38 -8.58
C LYS A 300 11.14 -12.09 -7.85
N ILE A 301 10.69 -11.91 -6.60
CA ILE A 301 11.07 -10.75 -5.78
C ILE A 301 12.58 -10.74 -5.51
N ALA A 302 13.18 -11.90 -5.27
CA ALA A 302 14.63 -12.04 -5.05
C ALA A 302 15.50 -11.74 -6.27
N THR A 303 14.96 -11.88 -7.48
CA THR A 303 15.70 -11.72 -8.74
C THR A 303 15.47 -10.38 -9.43
N LEU A 304 14.50 -9.58 -8.97
CA LEU A 304 14.28 -8.24 -9.50
C LEU A 304 15.50 -7.33 -9.24
N PRO A 305 16.00 -6.60 -10.25
CA PRO A 305 17.13 -5.69 -10.08
C PRO A 305 16.80 -4.59 -9.07
N GLN A 306 17.81 -4.20 -8.28
CA GLN A 306 17.73 -3.04 -7.39
C GLN A 306 17.72 -1.75 -8.24
N GLY A 307 16.54 -1.40 -8.77
CA GLY A 307 16.26 -0.08 -9.33
C GLY A 307 15.91 0.91 -8.23
#